data_AF-A0A060BZZ1-F1
#
_entry.id   AF-A0A060BZZ1-F1
#
_cell.length_a   1.000
_cell.length_b   1.000
_cell.length_c   1.000
_cell.angle_alpha   90.00
_cell.angle_beta   90.00
_cell.angle_gamma   90.00
#
_symmetry.space_group_name_H-M   'P 1'
#
loop_
_entity.id
_entity.type
_entity.pdbx_description
1 polymer ?
#
loop_
_entity_poly.entity_id
_entity_poly.type
_entity_poly.pdbx_seq_one_letter_code
_entity_poly.pdbx_strand_id
1 'polypeptide(L)'
;MAHSLAKTPYGGLFDIAILSDQPRPRDVAANEEQWFLRLHREMPDGIGAFYRRRTDNTGKKAGNIGDFVRRYGARYPYMLILDADSLMEGETIVEMLRRMEAEPRLGLLQSLPKIIASKTWFARALQFSASLFSPIFTRGLARMQGMEGP
;
A
#
# COMPACT_ATOMS: atom_id res chain seq x y z
N MET A 1 -5.99 -2.75 -8.18
CA MET A 1 -6.44 -2.23 -6.87
C MET A 1 -7.56 -1.21 -7.03
N ALA A 2 -7.34 -0.06 -7.68
CA ALA A 2 -8.38 0.96 -7.91
C ALA A 2 -9.69 0.38 -8.49
N HIS A 3 -9.60 -0.42 -9.56
CA HIS A 3 -10.75 -1.13 -10.13
C HIS A 3 -11.45 -2.08 -9.15
N SER A 4 -10.73 -2.68 -8.19
CA SER A 4 -11.34 -3.52 -7.16
C SER A 4 -12.03 -2.68 -6.09
N LEU A 5 -11.48 -1.51 -5.74
CA LEU A 5 -12.11 -0.55 -4.83
C LEU A 5 -13.39 0.03 -5.44
N ALA A 6 -13.38 0.35 -6.74
CA ALA A 6 -14.53 0.88 -7.46
C ALA A 6 -15.71 -0.09 -7.57
N LYS A 7 -15.48 -1.40 -7.36
CA LYS A 7 -16.54 -2.41 -7.24
C LYS A 7 -17.23 -2.39 -5.87
N THR A 8 -16.61 -1.75 -4.88
CA THR A 8 -17.19 -1.56 -3.55
C THR A 8 -17.98 -0.24 -3.54
N PRO A 9 -19.02 -0.10 -2.70
CA PRO A 9 -19.77 1.16 -2.58
C PRO A 9 -18.94 2.27 -1.92
N TYR A 10 -17.74 1.97 -1.42
CA TYR A 10 -16.88 2.89 -0.67
C TYR A 10 -15.71 3.43 -1.50
N GLY A 11 -15.63 3.13 -2.79
CA GLY A 11 -14.51 3.53 -3.65
C GLY A 11 -14.16 5.03 -3.56
N GLY A 12 -15.18 5.89 -3.54
CA GLY A 12 -15.02 7.35 -3.44
C GLY A 12 -14.47 7.89 -2.12
N LEU A 13 -14.19 7.04 -1.13
CA LEU A 13 -13.51 7.42 0.12
C LEU A 13 -11.98 7.36 0.00
N PHE A 14 -11.45 6.84 -1.11
CA PHE A 14 -10.02 6.55 -1.25
C PHE A 14 -9.38 7.34 -2.38
N ASP A 15 -8.17 7.82 -2.09
CA ASP A 15 -7.24 8.36 -3.08
C ASP A 15 -5.96 7.53 -3.09
N ILE A 16 -5.31 7.43 -4.26
CA ILE A 16 -4.05 6.72 -4.44
C ILE A 16 -2.92 7.71 -4.73
N ALA A 17 -1.93 7.76 -3.85
CA ALA A 17 -0.72 8.56 -4.06
C ALA A 17 0.48 7.67 -4.41
N ILE A 18 1.09 7.91 -5.57
CA ILE A 18 2.32 7.26 -6.04
C ILE A 18 3.49 8.17 -5.69
N LEU A 19 4.35 7.71 -4.77
CA LEU A 19 5.52 8.44 -4.29
C LEU A 19 6.79 7.85 -4.92
N SER A 20 7.31 8.50 -5.97
CA SER A 20 8.55 8.08 -6.61
C SER A 20 9.77 8.56 -5.81
N ASP A 21 10.72 7.65 -5.63
CA ASP A 21 11.99 7.88 -4.94
C ASP A 21 13.21 7.76 -5.88
N GLN A 22 12.98 7.86 -7.20
CA GLN A 22 13.99 7.60 -8.21
C GLN A 22 15.08 8.69 -8.24
N PRO A 23 16.36 8.38 -7.97
CA PRO A 23 17.44 9.38 -7.92
C PRO A 23 18.20 9.55 -9.26
N ARG A 24 17.62 9.13 -10.40
CA ARG A 24 18.35 8.82 -11.67
C ARG A 24 17.69 9.47 -12.92
N PRO A 25 18.36 9.50 -14.10
CA PRO A 25 18.30 10.63 -15.06
C PRO A 25 16.92 10.90 -15.69
N ARG A 26 16.81 12.08 -16.33
CA ARG A 26 15.54 12.65 -16.86
C ARG A 26 14.73 11.66 -17.72
N ASP A 27 15.38 10.76 -18.41
CA ASP A 27 14.79 9.74 -19.28
C ASP A 27 13.94 8.72 -18.51
N VAL A 28 14.42 8.23 -17.37
CA VAL A 28 13.66 7.30 -16.52
C VAL A 28 12.46 8.02 -15.88
N ALA A 29 12.68 9.26 -15.45
CA ALA A 29 11.66 10.14 -14.89
C ALA A 29 10.52 10.42 -15.89
N ALA A 30 10.85 10.68 -17.15
CA ALA A 30 9.85 10.89 -18.20
C ALA A 30 9.01 9.63 -18.44
N ASN A 31 9.63 8.44 -18.43
CA ASN A 31 8.91 7.18 -18.56
C ASN A 31 7.94 6.94 -17.40
N GLU A 32 8.32 7.23 -16.16
CA GLU A 32 7.42 7.14 -15.00
C GLU A 32 6.20 8.06 -15.15
N GLU A 33 6.41 9.31 -15.58
CA GLU A 33 5.32 10.25 -15.83
C GLU A 33 4.38 9.73 -16.92
N GLN A 34 4.91 9.14 -18.00
CA GLN A 34 4.09 8.51 -19.04
C GLN A 34 3.26 7.34 -18.51
N TRP A 35 3.84 6.49 -17.65
CA TRP A 35 3.10 5.41 -17.01
C TRP A 35 2.01 5.92 -16.08
N PHE A 36 2.29 6.98 -15.32
CA PHE A 36 1.28 7.61 -14.48
C PHE A 36 0.15 8.22 -15.30
N LEU A 37 0.44 8.89 -16.41
CA LEU A 37 -0.61 9.44 -17.28
C LEU A 37 -1.51 8.35 -17.86
N ARG A 38 -0.95 7.19 -18.21
CA ARG A 38 -1.76 6.02 -18.62
C ARG A 38 -2.63 5.52 -17.49
N LEU A 39 -2.04 5.31 -16.31
CA LEU A 39 -2.77 4.90 -15.11
C LEU A 39 -3.92 5.86 -14.80
N HIS A 40 -3.67 7.17 -14.85
CA HIS A 40 -4.66 8.19 -14.54
C HIS A 40 -5.85 8.16 -15.51
N ARG A 41 -5.63 7.88 -16.79
CA ARG A 41 -6.72 7.70 -17.78
C ARG A 41 -7.55 6.44 -17.55
N GLU A 42 -6.95 5.42 -16.92
CA GLU A 42 -7.60 4.15 -16.60
C GLU A 42 -8.16 4.13 -15.17
N MET A 43 -8.08 5.23 -14.43
CA MET A 43 -8.62 5.29 -13.08
C MET A 43 -10.16 5.28 -13.13
N PRO A 44 -10.81 4.47 -12.29
CA PRO A 44 -12.26 4.54 -12.12
C PRO A 44 -12.70 5.92 -11.60
N ASP A 45 -13.89 6.34 -12.01
CA ASP A 45 -14.50 7.58 -11.54
C ASP A 45 -14.62 7.60 -10.00
N GLY A 46 -14.36 8.77 -9.41
CA GLY A 46 -14.47 8.98 -7.97
C GLY A 46 -13.25 8.55 -7.15
N ILE A 47 -12.24 7.91 -7.74
CA ILE A 47 -10.97 7.58 -7.05
C ILE A 47 -9.85 8.47 -7.60
N GLY A 48 -9.33 9.37 -6.78
CA GLY A 48 -8.20 10.21 -7.18
C GLY A 48 -6.90 9.42 -7.30
N ALA A 49 -6.06 9.79 -8.26
CA ALA A 49 -4.69 9.30 -8.36
C ALA A 49 -3.73 10.49 -8.48
N PHE A 50 -2.68 10.49 -7.66
CA PHE A 50 -1.68 11.54 -7.59
C PHE A 50 -0.28 10.96 -7.77
N TYR A 51 0.56 11.63 -8.53
CA TYR A 51 1.98 11.30 -8.66
C TYR A 51 2.84 12.39 -8.07
N ARG A 52 3.85 11.99 -7.30
CA ARG A 52 4.84 12.90 -6.75
C ARG A 52 6.22 12.29 -6.88
N ARG A 53 7.14 13.08 -7.44
CA ARG A 53 8.57 12.82 -7.44
C ARG A 53 9.29 13.88 -6.63
N ARG A 54 10.27 13.48 -5.83
CA ARG A 54 11.16 14.39 -5.10
C ARG A 54 12.51 14.50 -5.80
N THR A 55 13.16 15.64 -5.66
CA THR A 55 14.51 15.88 -6.17
C THR A 55 15.60 15.49 -5.17
N ASP A 56 15.26 15.37 -3.89
CA ASP A 56 16.14 14.97 -2.80
C ASP A 56 15.72 13.61 -2.22
N ASN A 57 16.64 12.64 -2.21
CA ASN A 57 16.43 11.27 -1.72
C ASN A 57 16.83 11.09 -0.23
N THR A 58 16.90 12.17 0.54
CA THR A 58 17.18 12.10 1.98
C THR A 58 16.16 11.19 2.69
N GLY A 59 16.66 10.22 3.46
CA GLY A 59 15.84 9.26 4.21
C GLY A 59 15.15 8.18 3.37
N LYS A 60 15.41 8.08 2.04
CA LYS A 60 14.83 7.03 1.16
C LYS A 60 13.30 6.92 1.31
N LYS A 61 12.74 5.71 1.21
CA LYS A 61 11.31 5.42 1.40
C LYS A 61 10.69 6.11 2.62
N ALA A 62 11.33 6.01 3.79
CA ALA A 62 10.83 6.61 5.03
C ALA A 62 10.78 8.15 4.96
N GLY A 63 11.82 8.77 4.39
CA GLY A 63 11.86 10.20 4.14
C GLY A 63 10.79 10.65 3.15
N ASN A 64 10.53 9.86 2.11
CA ASN A 64 9.53 10.19 1.10
C ASN A 64 8.10 10.16 1.68
N ILE A 65 7.77 9.09 2.41
CA ILE A 65 6.49 8.96 3.11
C ILE A 65 6.35 10.06 4.15
N GLY A 66 7.38 10.32 4.95
CA GLY A 66 7.34 11.35 5.98
C GLY A 66 7.12 12.76 5.42
N ASP A 67 7.73 13.12 4.30
CA ASP A 67 7.48 14.41 3.65
C ASP A 67 6.05 14.50 3.08
N PHE A 68 5.53 13.41 2.51
CA PHE A 68 4.13 13.37 2.07
C PHE A 68 3.16 13.60 3.23
N VAL A 69 3.34 12.90 4.35
CA VAL A 69 2.50 13.05 5.55
C VAL A 69 2.57 14.48 6.09
N ARG A 70 3.76 15.10 6.13
CA ARG A 70 3.91 16.50 6.58
C ARG A 70 3.18 17.51 5.70
N ARG A 71 3.14 17.29 4.39
CA ARG A 71 2.53 18.23 3.43
C ARG A 71 1.04 18.00 3.20
N TYR A 72 0.61 16.75 3.19
CA TYR A 72 -0.72 16.34 2.74
C TYR A 72 -1.47 15.45 3.72
N GLY A 73 -0.84 15.00 4.80
CA GLY A 73 -1.42 14.05 5.75
C GLY A 73 -2.70 14.55 6.41
N ALA A 74 -2.84 15.86 6.63
CA ALA A 74 -4.05 16.45 7.22
C ALA A 74 -5.32 16.26 6.36
N ARG A 75 -5.20 15.84 5.10
CA ARG A 75 -6.35 15.55 4.22
C ARG A 75 -6.94 14.16 4.46
N TYR A 76 -6.21 13.27 5.12
CA TYR A 76 -6.61 11.87 5.28
C TYR A 76 -6.50 11.43 6.74
N PRO A 77 -7.57 10.90 7.36
CA PRO A 77 -7.52 10.39 8.72
C PRO A 77 -6.68 9.11 8.84
N TYR A 78 -6.58 8.33 7.76
CA TYR A 78 -5.83 7.08 7.69
C TYR A 78 -4.95 7.02 6.46
N MET A 79 -3.90 6.22 6.54
CA MET A 79 -2.99 5.96 5.43
C MET A 79 -2.67 4.46 5.34
N LEU A 80 -2.81 3.90 4.14
CA LEU A 80 -2.32 2.56 3.82
C LEU A 80 -1.05 2.69 2.98
N ILE A 81 0.06 2.16 3.50
CA ILE A 81 1.35 2.16 2.81
C ILE A 81 1.51 0.82 2.10
N LEU A 82 1.77 0.86 0.80
CA LEU A 82 2.03 -0.31 -0.04
C LEU A 82 3.36 -0.14 -0.76
N ASP A 83 4.07 -1.25 -0.98
CA ASP A 83 5.18 -1.28 -1.92
C ASP A 83 4.67 -1.29 -3.38
N ALA A 84 5.51 -0.88 -4.31
CA ALA A 84 5.14 -0.77 -5.74
C ALA A 84 4.79 -2.12 -6.39
N ASP A 85 5.21 -3.23 -5.77
CA ASP A 85 4.93 -4.61 -6.18
C ASP A 85 3.84 -5.27 -5.33
N SER A 86 3.23 -4.53 -4.40
CA SER A 86 2.14 -5.02 -3.57
C SER A 86 0.78 -4.87 -4.25
N LEU A 87 -0.07 -5.88 -4.08
CA LEU A 87 -1.46 -5.85 -4.51
C LEU A 87 -2.37 -6.20 -3.32
N MET A 88 -3.48 -5.48 -3.21
CA MET A 88 -4.52 -5.74 -2.23
C MET A 88 -5.89 -5.60 -2.89
N GLU A 89 -6.81 -6.49 -2.51
CA GLU A 89 -8.20 -6.42 -2.97
C GLU A 89 -8.92 -5.26 -2.30
N GLY A 90 -9.84 -4.62 -3.03
CA GLY A 90 -10.61 -3.47 -2.53
C GLY A 90 -11.40 -3.81 -1.26
N GLU A 91 -12.02 -4.99 -1.20
CA GLU A 91 -12.72 -5.49 -0.01
C GLU A 91 -11.81 -5.59 1.22
N THR A 92 -10.54 -5.99 1.02
CA THR A 92 -9.57 -6.05 2.14
C THR A 92 -9.22 -4.65 2.64
N ILE A 93 -9.02 -3.69 1.72
CA ILE A 93 -8.76 -2.28 2.09
C ILE A 93 -9.95 -1.69 2.86
N VAL A 94 -11.17 -1.93 2.40
CA VAL A 94 -12.41 -1.49 3.06
C VAL A 94 -12.55 -2.11 4.45
N GLU A 95 -12.29 -3.42 4.59
CA GLU A 95 -12.32 -4.09 5.89
C GLU A 95 -11.26 -3.54 6.85
N MET A 96 -10.06 -3.21 6.36
CA MET A 96 -9.04 -2.55 7.17
C MET A 96 -9.50 -1.18 7.66
N LEU A 97 -10.09 -0.34 6.79
CA LEU A 97 -10.67 0.95 7.18
C LEU A 97 -11.76 0.75 8.24
N ARG A 98 -12.69 -0.18 8.02
CA ARG A 98 -13.79 -0.48 8.95
C ARG A 98 -13.28 -0.86 10.35
N ARG A 99 -12.18 -1.61 10.44
CA ARG A 99 -11.55 -1.98 11.71
C ARG A 99 -10.88 -0.80 12.40
N MET A 100 -10.18 0.05 11.63
CA MET A 100 -9.56 1.28 12.15
C MET A 100 -10.62 2.25 12.70
N GLU A 101 -11.76 2.39 12.02
CA GLU A 101 -12.90 3.20 12.49
C GLU A 101 -13.55 2.62 13.76
N ALA A 102 -13.65 1.29 13.86
CA ALA A 102 -14.32 0.62 14.97
C ALA A 102 -13.51 0.62 16.29
N GLU A 103 -12.18 0.79 16.24
CA GLU A 103 -11.32 0.86 17.43
C GLU A 103 -10.47 2.14 17.38
N PRO A 104 -10.93 3.25 17.98
CA PRO A 104 -10.23 4.53 17.95
C PRO A 104 -8.82 4.52 18.57
N ARG A 105 -8.49 3.52 19.40
CA ARG A 105 -7.15 3.37 19.99
C ARG A 105 -6.19 2.57 19.11
N LEU A 106 -6.65 2.02 17.98
CA LEU A 106 -5.83 1.26 17.05
C LEU A 106 -4.99 2.22 16.19
N GLY A 107 -3.71 2.38 16.54
CA GLY A 107 -2.80 3.25 15.78
C GLY A 107 -2.18 2.58 14.54
N LEU A 108 -2.06 1.25 14.52
CA LEU A 108 -1.43 0.51 13.44
C LEU A 108 -2.15 -0.82 13.20
N LEU A 109 -2.63 -1.01 11.97
CA LEU A 109 -3.19 -2.28 11.52
C LEU A 109 -2.34 -2.84 10.38
N GLN A 110 -1.81 -4.05 10.56
CA GLN A 110 -1.01 -4.73 9.55
C GLN A 110 -1.67 -6.03 9.12
N SER A 111 -1.82 -6.21 7.80
CA SER A 111 -2.18 -7.49 7.21
C SER A 111 -0.93 -8.33 6.94
N LEU A 112 -1.14 -9.62 6.73
CA LEU A 112 -0.06 -10.53 6.36
C LEU A 112 0.10 -10.58 4.85
N PRO A 113 1.24 -10.16 4.30
CA PRO A 113 1.45 -10.23 2.86
C PRO A 113 1.54 -11.71 2.44
N LYS A 114 0.88 -12.02 1.33
CA LYS A 114 1.00 -13.33 0.68
C LYS A 114 1.82 -13.16 -0.59
N ILE A 115 2.83 -14.01 -0.77
CA ILE A 115 3.57 -14.07 -2.03
C ILE A 115 2.61 -14.58 -3.11
N ILE A 116 2.52 -13.85 -4.22
CA ILE A 116 1.71 -14.20 -5.39
C ILE A 116 2.56 -14.15 -6.66
N ALA A 117 2.09 -14.81 -7.73
CA ALA A 117 2.68 -14.77 -9.07
C ALA A 117 4.20 -15.13 -9.15
N SER A 118 4.70 -15.91 -8.20
CA SER A 118 6.10 -16.35 -8.20
C SER A 118 6.39 -17.37 -9.31
N LYS A 119 7.48 -17.15 -10.05
CA LYS A 119 7.86 -17.99 -11.21
C LYS A 119 8.95 -19.02 -10.90
N THR A 120 9.74 -18.85 -9.85
CA THR A 120 10.85 -19.76 -9.54
C THR A 120 10.39 -20.89 -8.62
N TRP A 121 11.01 -22.07 -8.75
CA TRP A 121 10.72 -23.23 -7.89
C TRP A 121 10.85 -22.90 -6.41
N PHE A 122 11.94 -22.26 -6.03
CA PHE A 122 12.21 -21.87 -4.65
C PHE A 122 11.11 -20.95 -4.10
N ALA A 123 10.77 -19.87 -4.82
CA ALA A 123 9.79 -18.92 -4.32
C ALA A 123 8.34 -19.48 -4.38
N ARG A 124 8.04 -20.45 -5.26
CA ARG A 124 6.78 -21.20 -5.20
C ARG A 124 6.69 -22.12 -3.97
N ALA A 125 7.79 -22.79 -3.61
CA ALA A 125 7.85 -23.58 -2.37
C ALA A 125 7.68 -22.68 -1.14
N LEU A 126 8.32 -21.51 -1.13
CA LEU A 126 8.16 -20.50 -0.08
C LEU A 126 6.71 -19.99 0.00
N GLN A 127 6.08 -19.69 -1.15
CA GLN A 127 4.68 -19.28 -1.22
C GLN A 127 3.72 -20.35 -0.66
N PHE A 128 3.95 -21.63 -0.99
CA PHE A 128 3.15 -22.73 -0.46
C PHE A 128 3.30 -22.85 1.06
N SER A 129 4.55 -22.88 1.55
CA SER A 129 4.84 -22.95 2.98
C SER A 129 4.22 -21.79 3.75
N ALA A 130 4.43 -20.55 3.28
CA ALA A 130 3.81 -19.37 3.88
C ALA A 130 2.28 -19.48 3.90
N SER A 131 1.65 -19.91 2.80
CA SER A 131 0.19 -20.06 2.76
C SER A 131 -0.35 -21.04 3.80
N LEU A 132 0.39 -22.11 4.12
CA LEU A 132 -0.02 -23.12 5.09
C LEU A 132 0.22 -22.67 6.53
N PHE A 133 1.39 -22.09 6.81
CA PHE A 133 1.83 -21.83 8.18
C PHE A 133 1.53 -20.40 8.67
N SER A 134 1.32 -19.43 7.78
CA SER A 134 1.07 -18.04 8.16
C SER A 134 -0.09 -17.86 9.15
N PRO A 135 -1.27 -18.50 9.01
CA PRO A 135 -2.37 -18.29 9.97
C PRO A 135 -2.01 -18.71 11.40
N ILE A 136 -1.21 -19.76 11.56
CA ILE A 136 -0.80 -20.25 12.88
C ILE A 136 0.29 -19.35 13.46
N PHE A 137 1.33 -19.08 12.67
CA PHE A 137 2.46 -18.26 13.08
C PHE A 137 2.01 -16.87 13.57
N THR A 138 1.03 -16.30 12.89
CA THR A 138 0.65 -14.90 13.08
C THR A 138 -0.27 -14.68 14.26
N ARG A 139 -1.08 -15.68 14.62
CA ARG A 139 -1.77 -15.72 15.91
C ARG A 139 -0.77 -15.78 17.07
N GLY A 140 0.28 -16.58 16.92
CA GLY A 140 1.38 -16.63 17.88
C GLY A 140 2.09 -15.29 18.01
N LEU A 141 2.45 -14.67 16.88
CA LEU A 141 3.10 -13.37 16.83
C LEU A 141 2.23 -12.28 17.47
N ALA A 142 0.94 -12.21 17.12
CA ALA A 142 0.01 -11.25 17.70
C ALA A 142 -0.13 -11.43 19.22
N ARG A 143 -0.11 -12.68 19.71
CA ARG A 143 -0.13 -12.97 21.15
C ARG A 143 1.12 -12.47 21.86
N MET A 144 2.29 -12.57 21.22
CA MET A 144 3.57 -12.13 21.78
C MET A 144 3.74 -10.61 21.73
N GLN A 145 3.30 -9.95 20.65
CA GLN A 145 3.39 -8.48 20.49
C GLN A 145 2.38 -7.74 21.36
N GLY A 146 1.23 -8.35 21.67
CA GLY A 146 0.22 -7.76 22.53
C GLY A 146 -0.25 -6.40 22.02
N MET A 147 -0.18 -5.37 22.87
CA MET A 147 -0.61 -4.01 22.56
C MET A 147 0.53 -3.10 22.06
N GLU A 148 1.78 -3.58 22.04
CA GLU A 148 2.97 -2.76 21.76
C GLU A 148 3.27 -2.69 20.25
N GLY A 149 2.78 -3.65 19.46
CA GLY A 149 3.08 -3.75 18.03
C GLY A 149 4.44 -4.41 17.73
N PRO A 150 4.91 -4.37 16.46
CA PRO A 150 6.21 -4.90 16.03
C PRO A 150 7.42 -4.03 16.37
#